data_AF-A0A7M7KKV1-F1
#
_entry.id   AF-A0A7M7KKV1-F1
#
_cell.length_a   1.000
_cell.length_b   1.000
_cell.length_c   1.000
_cell.angle_alpha   90.00
_cell.angle_beta   90.00
_cell.angle_gamma   90.00
#
_symmetry.space_group_name_H-M   'P 1'
#
loop_
_entity.id
_entity.type
_entity.pdbx_description
1 polymer ?
#
loop_
_entity_poly.entity_id
_entity_poly.type
_entity_poly.pdbx_seq_one_letter_code
_entity_poly.pdbx_strand_id
1 'polypeptide(L)'
;MSGIFPLGSNAVVPAPCARTFCSECSSLGMPSPVSCSGGSLGPTPTFGLLGLPSSVIPPGLAFAHVVPWKQAYGMEQVWLGEFGQLFSSYLPHRWSLVPVSGTPLGSWNQFVDSAKVRFCCEECGHGWTSMKGRVAFWFAQAAGTAGAGVVAFRLYGQQCERCKSGRFQDAMWYPEEVVKVLMNLYNRVGQTYYGFFEPPIQKARRTGKPRTPHNVQLCQACHDGVCTNEHKTSPQAKLLS
;
A
#
# COMPACT_ATOMS: atom_id res chain seq x y z
N MET A 1 60.33 27.39 8.55
CA MET A 1 59.18 27.12 9.45
C MET A 1 58.18 28.25 9.30
N SER A 2 56.89 27.96 9.50
CA SER A 2 55.71 28.83 9.33
C SER A 2 54.94 28.58 8.02
N GLY A 3 54.03 27.59 8.11
CA GLY A 3 53.05 27.24 7.11
C GLY A 3 51.83 28.16 7.13
N ILE A 4 51.23 28.30 5.96
CA ILE A 4 49.98 29.01 5.68
C ILE A 4 48.85 27.96 5.68
N PHE A 5 47.85 28.12 6.55
CA PHE A 5 46.58 27.39 6.48
C PHE A 5 45.47 28.39 6.12
N PRO A 6 44.63 28.13 5.10
CA PRO A 6 43.37 28.85 4.94
C PRO A 6 42.20 28.09 5.60
N LEU A 7 41.45 28.85 6.40
CA LEU A 7 39.99 28.90 6.55
C LEU A 7 39.21 27.59 6.33
N GLY A 8 38.70 27.06 7.45
CA GLY A 8 37.70 26.00 7.48
C GLY A 8 36.39 26.43 6.80
N SER A 9 35.96 25.59 5.87
CA SER A 9 34.62 25.65 5.29
C SER A 9 33.65 24.94 6.23
N ASN A 10 32.69 25.68 6.78
CA ASN A 10 31.53 25.09 7.42
C ASN A 10 30.73 24.32 6.36
N ALA A 11 30.73 23.00 6.46
CA ALA A 11 29.86 22.14 5.68
C ALA A 11 28.40 22.43 6.07
N VAL A 12 27.68 23.09 5.17
CA VAL A 12 26.22 23.23 5.26
C VAL A 12 25.64 21.84 5.02
N VAL A 13 25.21 21.18 6.09
CA VAL A 13 24.37 19.98 6.01
C VAL A 13 23.01 20.43 5.47
N PRO A 14 22.52 19.91 4.32
CA PRO A 14 21.18 20.28 3.85
C PRO A 14 20.14 19.68 4.80
N ALA A 15 19.21 20.52 5.24
CA ALA A 15 18.13 20.17 6.13
C ALA A 15 17.24 19.06 5.54
N PRO A 16 16.63 18.19 6.36
CA PRO A 16 15.67 17.20 5.90
C PRO A 16 14.48 17.91 5.25
N CYS A 17 14.15 17.51 4.02
CA CYS A 17 13.10 18.11 3.22
C CYS A 17 11.74 17.91 3.89
N ALA A 18 11.27 18.96 4.56
CA ALA A 18 9.97 19.01 5.20
C ALA A 18 8.87 19.18 4.13
N ARG A 19 8.18 18.08 3.82
CA ARG A 19 6.74 17.98 3.51
C ARG A 19 6.10 18.88 2.43
N THR A 20 6.83 19.62 1.61
CA THR A 20 6.17 20.64 0.77
C THR A 20 6.68 20.61 -0.67
N PHE A 21 5.80 20.15 -1.57
CA PHE A 21 5.84 20.32 -3.02
C PHE A 21 7.08 19.79 -3.76
N CYS A 22 7.01 18.53 -4.21
CA CYS A 22 7.73 18.13 -5.42
C CYS A 22 7.01 18.73 -6.63
N SER A 23 7.70 19.58 -7.40
CA SER A 23 7.19 20.23 -8.62
C SER A 23 6.76 19.22 -9.72
N GLU A 24 7.23 17.98 -9.66
CA GLU A 24 6.78 16.87 -10.53
C GLU A 24 5.42 16.26 -10.14
N CYS A 25 4.86 16.57 -8.96
CA CYS A 25 3.55 16.07 -8.55
C CYS A 25 2.39 16.89 -9.15
N SER A 26 2.58 18.19 -9.37
CA SER A 26 1.53 19.12 -9.81
C SER A 26 1.13 18.97 -11.28
N SER A 27 2.01 18.42 -12.13
CA SER A 27 1.78 18.29 -13.57
C SER A 27 0.94 17.07 -13.98
N LEU A 28 0.45 16.29 -13.02
CA LEU A 28 -0.16 14.96 -13.28
C LEU A 28 -1.59 14.79 -12.72
N GLY A 29 -2.31 15.89 -12.50
CA GLY A 29 -3.77 15.88 -12.30
C GLY A 29 -4.24 15.36 -10.94
N MET A 30 -3.53 15.67 -9.86
CA MET A 30 -4.09 15.57 -8.51
C MET A 30 -4.95 16.81 -8.23
N PRO A 31 -6.07 16.69 -7.50
CA PRO A 31 -6.78 17.86 -7.00
C PRO A 31 -5.86 18.65 -6.06
N SER A 32 -5.76 19.96 -6.28
CA SER A 32 -5.02 20.87 -5.40
C SER A 32 -5.59 20.82 -3.98
N PRO A 33 -4.75 20.92 -2.94
CA PRO A 33 -5.26 21.08 -1.58
C PRO A 33 -6.04 22.40 -1.50
N VAL A 34 -7.27 22.31 -1.00
CA VAL A 34 -8.12 23.45 -0.66
C VAL A 34 -7.40 24.26 0.40
N SER A 35 -7.25 25.57 0.18
CA SER A 35 -6.63 26.48 1.13
C SER A 35 -7.58 26.66 2.32
N CYS A 36 -7.32 25.98 3.44
CA CYS A 36 -8.05 26.17 4.68
C CYS A 36 -7.46 27.36 5.42
N SER A 37 -8.18 28.49 5.40
CA SER A 37 -7.93 29.65 6.25
C SER A 37 -7.99 29.24 7.72
N GLY A 38 -7.03 29.74 8.50
CA GLY A 38 -6.76 29.31 9.87
C GLY A 38 -7.96 29.42 10.83
N GLY A 39 -8.22 28.32 11.53
CA GLY A 39 -9.02 28.24 12.74
C GLY A 39 -8.18 27.63 13.87
N SER A 40 -8.26 28.23 15.04
CA SER A 40 -7.50 27.93 16.26
C SER A 40 -7.47 26.43 16.63
N LEU A 41 -6.27 25.96 17.02
CA LEU A 41 -5.98 24.60 17.48
C LEU A 41 -6.66 24.33 18.83
N GLY A 42 -7.76 23.57 18.80
CA GLY A 42 -8.19 22.78 19.96
C GLY A 42 -7.29 21.55 20.13
N PRO A 43 -7.19 20.98 21.36
CA PRO A 43 -6.35 19.82 21.60
C PRO A 43 -6.80 18.65 20.72
N THR A 44 -5.85 18.15 19.94
CA THR A 44 -6.02 16.99 19.06
C THR A 44 -6.34 15.77 19.94
N PRO A 45 -7.43 15.02 19.68
CA PRO A 45 -7.62 13.76 20.37
C PRO A 45 -6.49 12.84 19.90
N THR A 46 -5.60 12.53 20.83
CA THR A 46 -4.63 11.47 20.65
C THR A 46 -5.44 10.19 20.59
N PHE A 47 -5.75 9.70 19.39
CA PHE A 47 -6.24 8.34 19.21
C PHE A 47 -5.09 7.41 19.59
N GLY A 48 -5.03 7.11 20.88
CA GLY A 48 -4.12 6.13 21.43
C GLY A 48 -4.31 4.80 20.72
N LEU A 49 -3.20 4.11 20.53
CA LEU A 49 -3.10 2.69 20.18
C LEU A 49 -3.88 1.85 21.21
N LEU A 50 -5.21 1.83 21.11
CA LEU A 50 -6.01 0.85 21.81
C LEU A 50 -6.03 -0.39 20.93
N GLY A 51 -5.34 -1.43 21.42
CA GLY A 51 -5.27 -2.73 20.79
C GLY A 51 -6.65 -3.20 20.34
N LEU A 52 -6.71 -3.69 19.11
CA LEU A 52 -7.87 -4.44 18.63
C LEU A 52 -8.25 -5.47 19.70
N PRO A 53 -9.53 -5.55 20.12
CA PRO A 53 -9.92 -6.51 21.13
C PRO A 53 -9.53 -7.92 20.64
N SER A 54 -8.84 -8.68 21.49
CA SER A 54 -8.31 -10.02 21.19
C SER A 54 -9.37 -11.02 20.70
N SER A 55 -10.65 -10.66 20.76
CA SER A 55 -11.81 -11.41 20.28
C SER A 55 -12.09 -11.30 18.77
N VAL A 56 -11.33 -10.49 18.01
CA VAL A 56 -11.53 -10.34 16.54
C VAL A 56 -10.71 -11.36 15.73
N ILE A 57 -9.66 -11.95 16.32
CA ILE A 57 -8.79 -12.91 15.64
C ILE A 57 -9.22 -14.33 16.02
N PRO A 58 -9.55 -15.20 15.05
CA PRO A 58 -9.84 -16.62 15.33
C PRO A 58 -8.67 -17.31 16.06
N PRO A 59 -8.94 -18.30 16.92
CA PRO A 59 -7.89 -19.06 17.60
C PRO A 59 -6.86 -19.65 16.62
N GLY A 60 -5.57 -19.52 16.94
CA GLY A 60 -4.47 -20.02 16.11
C GLY A 60 -4.00 -19.07 14.99
N LEU A 61 -4.59 -17.87 14.89
CA LEU A 61 -4.14 -16.83 13.99
C LEU A 61 -3.49 -15.69 14.77
N ALA A 62 -2.48 -15.04 14.19
CA ALA A 62 -1.85 -13.84 14.76
C ALA A 62 -1.40 -12.86 13.69
N PHE A 63 -1.44 -11.56 13.98
CA PHE A 63 -0.92 -10.53 13.09
C PHE A 63 0.61 -10.44 13.17
N ALA A 64 1.25 -10.12 12.04
CA ALA A 64 2.71 -9.94 11.96
C ALA A 64 3.23 -8.72 12.75
N HIS A 65 2.38 -7.71 12.93
CA HIS A 65 2.44 -6.57 13.84
C HIS A 65 1.48 -5.52 13.26
N VAL A 66 0.57 -4.96 14.06
CA VAL A 66 -0.31 -3.89 13.60
C VAL A 66 0.51 -2.60 13.54
N VAL A 67 0.53 -1.95 12.39
CA VAL A 67 1.32 -0.73 12.19
C VAL A 67 0.42 0.50 12.20
N PRO A 68 0.87 1.64 12.75
CA PRO A 68 0.23 2.92 12.49
C PRO A 68 0.17 3.13 10.98
N TRP A 69 -1.03 3.32 10.45
CA TRP A 69 -1.25 3.43 9.02
C TRP A 69 -1.60 4.86 8.66
N LYS A 70 -0.69 5.48 7.90
CA LYS A 70 -0.83 6.85 7.41
C LYS A 70 -0.43 6.89 5.95
N GLN A 71 -1.40 7.11 5.07
CA GLN A 71 -1.10 7.24 3.64
C GLN A 71 -0.91 8.71 3.25
N ALA A 72 -0.34 8.90 2.07
CA ALA A 72 -0.29 10.20 1.44
C ALA A 72 -1.73 10.75 1.26
N TYR A 73 -1.91 12.03 1.57
CA TYR A 73 -3.16 12.76 1.33
C TYR A 73 -4.42 12.20 2.03
N GLY A 74 -4.26 11.44 3.13
CA GLY A 74 -5.41 10.88 3.84
C GLY A 74 -6.06 9.69 3.14
N MET A 75 -5.36 9.01 2.23
CA MET A 75 -5.94 7.89 1.49
C MET A 75 -6.49 6.77 2.39
N GLU A 76 -6.04 6.63 3.64
CA GLU A 76 -6.63 5.71 4.61
C GLU A 76 -8.13 5.92 4.84
N GLN A 77 -8.64 7.16 4.72
CA GLN A 77 -10.08 7.41 4.84
C GLN A 77 -10.87 6.80 3.68
N VAL A 78 -10.32 6.84 2.46
CA VAL A 78 -10.94 6.22 1.28
C VAL A 78 -11.00 4.72 1.46
N TRP A 79 -9.90 4.09 1.88
CA TRP A 79 -9.88 2.65 2.13
C TRP A 79 -10.90 2.22 3.19
N LEU A 80 -10.93 2.91 4.34
CA LEU A 80 -11.85 2.58 5.43
C LEU A 80 -13.31 2.80 5.03
N GLY A 81 -13.59 3.90 4.31
CA GLY A 81 -14.93 4.23 3.82
C GLY A 81 -15.45 3.19 2.83
N GLU A 82 -14.67 2.89 1.79
CA GLU A 82 -15.04 1.91 0.76
C GLU A 82 -15.15 0.49 1.34
N PHE A 83 -14.23 0.10 2.22
CA PHE A 83 -14.30 -1.19 2.91
C PHE A 83 -15.57 -1.29 3.75
N GLY A 84 -15.87 -0.27 4.56
CA GLY A 84 -17.05 -0.23 5.40
C GLY A 84 -18.36 -0.32 4.60
N GLN A 85 -18.45 0.41 3.48
CA GLN A 85 -19.61 0.34 2.59
C GLN A 85 -19.80 -1.07 2.01
N LEU A 86 -18.75 -1.65 1.41
CA LEU A 86 -18.84 -2.97 0.78
C LEU A 86 -19.15 -4.08 1.79
N PHE A 87 -18.42 -4.12 2.91
CA PHE A 87 -18.52 -5.23 3.87
C PHE A 87 -19.72 -5.13 4.82
N SER A 88 -20.45 -4.01 4.80
CA SER A 88 -21.72 -3.87 5.54
C SER A 88 -22.81 -4.82 5.05
N SER A 89 -22.70 -5.36 3.83
CA SER A 89 -23.67 -6.32 3.27
C SER A 89 -23.55 -7.73 3.87
N TYR A 90 -22.44 -8.07 4.54
CA TYR A 90 -22.19 -9.41 5.09
C TYR A 90 -22.87 -9.69 6.44
N LEU A 91 -24.01 -9.06 6.70
CA LEU A 91 -24.78 -9.27 7.91
C LEU A 91 -25.08 -10.77 8.15
N PRO A 92 -25.04 -11.23 9.41
CA PRO A 92 -24.81 -10.47 10.64
C PRO A 92 -23.33 -10.21 10.97
N HIS A 93 -22.40 -10.65 10.13
CA HIS A 93 -20.98 -10.64 10.44
C HIS A 93 -20.36 -9.26 10.26
N ARG A 94 -19.54 -8.85 11.24
CA ARG A 94 -18.79 -7.60 11.21
C ARG A 94 -17.37 -7.87 10.76
N TRP A 95 -16.91 -7.15 9.75
CA TRP A 95 -15.55 -7.26 9.22
C TRP A 95 -14.70 -6.06 9.61
N SER A 96 -13.43 -6.33 9.95
CA SER A 96 -12.43 -5.30 10.27
C SER A 96 -11.28 -5.31 9.27
N LEU A 97 -10.76 -4.13 8.93
CA LEU A 97 -9.58 -3.96 8.06
C LEU A 97 -8.38 -3.52 8.90
N VAL A 98 -7.29 -4.28 8.86
CA VAL A 98 -6.13 -4.12 9.75
C VAL A 98 -4.82 -4.04 8.97
N PRO A 99 -4.07 -2.93 9.04
CA PRO A 99 -2.78 -2.81 8.39
C PRO A 99 -1.71 -3.63 9.13
N VAL A 100 -0.93 -4.44 8.39
CA VAL A 100 0.14 -5.28 8.95
C VAL A 100 1.48 -5.04 8.26
N SER A 101 2.57 -5.21 9.02
CA SER A 101 3.95 -5.07 8.52
C SER A 101 4.44 -6.24 7.67
N GLY A 102 3.73 -7.37 7.68
CA GLY A 102 4.18 -8.61 7.05
C GLY A 102 3.09 -9.66 6.97
N THR A 103 3.44 -10.84 6.45
CA THR A 103 2.54 -11.99 6.35
C THR A 103 2.13 -12.45 7.76
N PRO A 104 0.83 -12.46 8.10
CA PRO A 104 0.37 -12.91 9.41
C PRO A 104 0.60 -14.42 9.61
N LEU A 105 0.70 -14.84 10.87
CA LEU A 105 0.95 -16.23 11.24
C LEU A 105 -0.37 -17.02 11.29
N GLY A 106 -0.32 -18.27 10.84
CA GLY A 106 -1.45 -19.20 10.80
C GLY A 106 -2.09 -19.37 9.42
N SER A 107 -3.17 -20.15 9.35
CA SER A 107 -3.83 -20.55 8.10
C SER A 107 -4.86 -19.51 7.63
N TRP A 108 -4.38 -18.36 7.18
CA TRP A 108 -5.21 -17.31 6.59
C TRP A 108 -5.59 -17.62 5.14
N ASN A 109 -6.79 -17.24 4.70
CA ASN A 109 -7.06 -17.13 3.28
C ASN A 109 -6.30 -15.92 2.72
N GLN A 110 -5.69 -16.06 1.55
CA GLN A 110 -4.88 -15.01 0.95
C GLN A 110 -5.44 -14.56 -0.41
N PHE A 111 -5.41 -13.25 -0.64
CA PHE A 111 -5.72 -12.65 -1.91
C PHE A 111 -4.73 -11.52 -2.23
N VAL A 112 -4.20 -11.50 -3.45
CA VAL A 112 -3.24 -10.49 -3.91
C VAL A 112 -3.80 -9.81 -5.15
N ASP A 113 -3.75 -8.48 -5.17
CA ASP A 113 -4.23 -7.70 -6.30
C ASP A 113 -3.16 -6.72 -6.80
N SER A 114 -3.31 -6.25 -8.03
CA SER A 114 -2.46 -5.25 -8.66
C SER A 114 -3.24 -3.99 -8.98
N ALA A 115 -2.56 -2.86 -8.84
CA ALA A 115 -3.08 -1.54 -9.13
C ALA A 115 -2.05 -0.67 -9.84
N LYS A 116 -2.53 0.38 -10.50
CA LYS A 116 -1.68 1.53 -10.83
C LYS A 116 -1.45 2.37 -9.58
N VAL A 117 -0.20 2.66 -9.26
CA VAL A 117 0.19 3.50 -8.11
C VAL A 117 1.31 4.45 -8.49
N ARG A 118 1.51 5.49 -7.68
CA ARG A 118 2.68 6.37 -7.77
C ARG A 118 3.61 6.16 -6.58
N PHE A 119 4.86 6.54 -6.76
CA PHE A 119 5.88 6.60 -5.72
C PHE A 119 6.60 7.94 -5.83
N CYS A 120 7.12 8.42 -4.71
CA CYS A 120 7.97 9.59 -4.63
C CYS A 120 9.10 9.25 -3.68
N CYS A 121 10.35 9.46 -4.10
CA CYS A 121 11.49 9.26 -3.23
C CYS A 121 11.60 10.43 -2.24
N GLU A 122 11.57 10.13 -0.95
CA GLU A 122 11.73 11.15 0.10
C GLU A 122 13.13 11.79 0.11
N GLU A 123 14.14 11.10 -0.42
CA GLU A 123 15.54 11.59 -0.47
C GLU A 123 15.78 12.56 -1.63
N CYS A 124 15.41 12.16 -2.85
CA CYS A 124 15.75 12.91 -4.06
C CYS A 124 14.54 13.53 -4.78
N GLY A 125 13.33 13.38 -4.23
CA GLY A 125 12.09 13.88 -4.83
C GLY A 125 11.66 13.18 -6.12
N HIS A 126 12.42 12.20 -6.63
CA HIS A 126 12.11 11.51 -7.87
C HIS A 126 10.75 10.81 -7.78
N GLY A 127 9.82 11.20 -8.63
CA GLY A 127 8.51 10.56 -8.76
C GLY A 127 8.46 9.54 -9.89
N TRP A 128 7.80 8.40 -9.66
CA TRP A 128 7.53 7.41 -10.71
C TRP A 128 6.16 6.77 -10.56
N THR A 129 5.68 6.11 -11.62
CA THR A 129 4.42 5.38 -11.64
C THR A 129 4.70 3.91 -11.87
N SER A 130 3.99 3.03 -11.17
CA SER A 130 4.03 1.60 -11.42
C SER A 130 2.64 1.09 -11.79
N MET A 131 2.57 0.32 -12.86
CA MET A 131 1.37 -0.46 -13.21
C MET A 131 1.28 -1.77 -12.40
N LYS A 132 2.31 -2.09 -11.61
CA LYS A 132 2.36 -3.28 -10.74
C LYS A 132 2.52 -2.87 -9.27
N GLY A 133 1.76 -1.88 -8.80
CA GLY A 133 1.55 -1.68 -7.37
C GLY A 133 0.85 -2.91 -6.79
N ARG A 134 1.27 -3.39 -5.63
CA ARG A 134 0.76 -4.63 -5.02
C ARG A 134 0.12 -4.36 -3.68
N VAL A 135 -0.99 -5.06 -3.44
CA VAL A 135 -1.61 -5.22 -2.13
C VAL A 135 -1.82 -6.71 -1.87
N ALA A 136 -1.52 -7.15 -0.65
CA ALA A 136 -1.92 -8.47 -0.17
C ALA A 136 -2.96 -8.31 0.94
N PHE A 137 -3.95 -9.17 0.90
CA PHE A 137 -4.99 -9.30 1.90
C PHE A 137 -4.93 -10.73 2.46
N TRP A 138 -5.00 -10.83 3.78
CA TRP A 138 -5.15 -12.07 4.51
C TRP A 138 -6.41 -11.98 5.33
N PHE A 139 -7.32 -12.92 5.16
CA PHE A 139 -8.63 -12.80 5.75
C PHE A 139 -9.13 -14.10 6.35
N ALA A 140 -9.84 -13.97 7.47
CA ALA A 140 -10.38 -15.07 8.24
C ALA A 140 -11.70 -14.66 8.87
N GLN A 141 -12.62 -15.61 9.00
CA GLN A 141 -13.86 -15.42 9.75
C GLN A 141 -13.84 -16.36 10.97
N ALA A 142 -14.21 -15.84 12.14
CA ALA A 142 -14.36 -16.66 13.34
C ALA A 142 -15.51 -17.67 13.15
N ALA A 143 -15.35 -18.87 13.72
CA ALA A 143 -16.39 -19.89 13.65
C ALA A 143 -17.64 -19.48 14.44
N GLY A 144 -18.83 -19.90 13.95
CA GLY A 144 -20.12 -19.65 14.58
C GLY A 144 -20.96 -18.57 13.89
N THR A 145 -22.26 -18.54 14.19
CA THR A 145 -23.29 -17.73 13.52
C THR A 145 -23.18 -16.22 13.75
N ALA A 146 -22.38 -15.80 14.75
CA ALA A 146 -22.07 -14.39 15.05
C ALA A 146 -20.58 -14.05 14.81
N GLY A 147 -19.85 -14.91 14.10
CA GLY A 147 -18.40 -14.79 13.93
C GLY A 147 -17.99 -13.49 13.24
N ALA A 148 -17.17 -12.68 13.91
CA ALA A 148 -16.54 -11.52 13.28
C ALA A 148 -15.52 -11.99 12.22
N GLY A 149 -15.41 -11.21 11.16
CA GLY A 149 -14.39 -11.36 10.14
C GLY A 149 -13.27 -10.35 10.31
N VAL A 150 -12.08 -10.71 9.86
CA VAL A 150 -10.94 -9.79 9.85
C VAL A 150 -10.13 -9.94 8.59
N VAL A 151 -9.73 -8.81 8.03
CA VAL A 151 -8.82 -8.67 6.90
C VAL A 151 -7.58 -7.95 7.39
N ALA A 152 -6.46 -8.67 7.49
CA ALA A 152 -5.14 -8.06 7.53
C ALA A 152 -4.71 -7.67 6.11
N PHE A 153 -4.04 -6.54 5.94
CA PHE A 153 -3.54 -6.15 4.62
C PHE A 153 -2.18 -5.46 4.68
N ARG A 154 -1.46 -5.53 3.57
CA ARG A 154 -0.18 -4.83 3.37
C ARG A 154 -0.10 -4.22 1.99
N LEU A 155 0.31 -2.95 1.95
CA LEU A 155 0.62 -2.22 0.73
C LEU A 155 2.14 -2.28 0.52
N TYR A 156 2.56 -2.69 -0.68
CA TYR A 156 3.97 -2.91 -0.96
C TYR A 156 4.62 -1.69 -1.63
N GLY A 157 5.81 -1.34 -1.13
CA GLY A 157 6.63 -0.25 -1.63
C GLY A 157 7.53 -0.60 -2.81
N GLN A 158 8.22 0.41 -3.32
CA GLN A 158 9.31 0.26 -4.32
C GLN A 158 10.51 1.10 -3.94
N GLN A 159 11.72 0.58 -4.19
CA GLN A 159 12.94 1.35 -4.01
C GLN A 159 13.13 2.36 -5.13
N CYS A 160 13.73 3.51 -4.80
CA CYS A 160 14.08 4.52 -5.79
C CYS A 160 15.24 4.05 -6.67
N GLU A 161 15.05 4.03 -7.99
CA GLU A 161 16.09 3.64 -8.95
C GLU A 161 17.31 4.58 -8.95
N ARG A 162 17.11 5.86 -8.63
CA ARG A 162 18.20 6.85 -8.57
C ARG A 162 19.05 6.72 -7.33
N CYS A 163 18.43 6.54 -6.17
CA CYS A 163 19.14 6.50 -4.88
C CYS A 163 19.68 5.11 -4.56
N LYS A 164 18.92 4.05 -4.89
CA LYS A 164 19.25 2.66 -4.54
C LYS A 164 19.63 2.48 -3.06
N SER A 165 19.00 3.26 -2.17
CA SER A 165 19.32 3.30 -0.74
C SER A 165 18.87 2.06 0.04
N GLY A 166 18.28 1.06 -0.62
CA GLY A 166 17.68 -0.11 0.02
C GLY A 166 16.33 0.17 0.68
N ARG A 167 15.91 1.44 0.79
CA ARG A 167 14.65 1.84 1.43
C ARG A 167 13.48 1.78 0.45
N PHE A 168 12.43 1.07 0.83
CA PHE A 168 11.18 1.05 0.08
C PHE A 168 10.38 2.33 0.33
N GLN A 169 9.91 2.96 -0.73
CA GLN A 169 9.00 4.10 -0.68
C GLN A 169 7.57 3.61 -0.68
N ASP A 170 6.73 4.22 0.14
CA ASP A 170 5.30 3.88 0.22
C ASP A 170 4.56 4.23 -1.07
N ALA A 171 3.61 3.37 -1.44
CA ALA A 171 2.78 3.58 -2.61
C ALA A 171 1.72 4.67 -2.33
N MET A 172 1.62 5.62 -3.25
CA MET A 172 0.51 6.56 -3.36
C MET A 172 -0.56 5.96 -4.28
N TRP A 173 -1.69 5.62 -3.68
CA TRP A 173 -2.82 4.99 -4.36
C TRP A 173 -3.78 6.03 -4.93
N TYR A 174 -4.46 5.67 -6.02
CA TYR A 174 -5.58 6.45 -6.54
C TYR A 174 -6.90 5.94 -5.94
N PRO A 175 -7.88 6.81 -5.64
CA PRO A 175 -9.17 6.38 -5.08
C PRO A 175 -9.85 5.26 -5.87
N GLU A 176 -9.92 5.37 -7.19
CA GLU A 176 -10.55 4.35 -8.04
C GLU A 176 -9.82 3.00 -8.03
N GLU A 177 -8.51 3.00 -7.82
CA GLU A 177 -7.74 1.75 -7.67
C GLU A 177 -8.00 1.09 -6.32
N VAL A 178 -8.23 1.89 -5.26
CA VAL A 178 -8.68 1.41 -3.94
C VAL A 178 -10.05 0.74 -4.05
N VAL A 179 -11.02 1.42 -4.67
CA VAL A 179 -12.37 0.88 -4.92
C VAL A 179 -12.27 -0.46 -5.65
N LYS A 180 -11.47 -0.53 -6.73
CA LYS A 180 -11.28 -1.74 -7.52
C LYS A 180 -10.72 -2.92 -6.70
N VAL A 181 -9.64 -2.71 -5.94
CA VAL A 181 -9.02 -3.82 -5.18
C VAL A 181 -9.90 -4.27 -4.02
N LEU A 182 -10.66 -3.36 -3.39
CA LEU A 182 -11.60 -3.69 -2.33
C LEU A 182 -12.84 -4.41 -2.86
N MET A 183 -13.34 -4.07 -4.04
CA MET A 183 -14.42 -4.81 -4.71
C MET A 183 -13.99 -6.26 -5.02
N ASN A 184 -12.76 -6.44 -5.51
CA ASN A 184 -12.21 -7.78 -5.75
C ASN A 184 -12.02 -8.57 -4.46
N LEU A 185 -11.56 -7.92 -3.40
CA LEU A 185 -11.46 -8.53 -2.07
C LEU A 185 -12.84 -8.95 -1.55
N TYR A 186 -13.83 -8.06 -1.62
CA TYR A 186 -15.21 -8.34 -1.25
C TYR A 186 -15.70 -9.61 -1.97
N ASN A 187 -15.62 -9.64 -3.29
CA ASN A 187 -15.99 -10.81 -4.09
C ASN A 187 -15.27 -12.09 -3.64
N ARG A 188 -13.97 -12.01 -3.34
CA ARG A 188 -13.19 -13.15 -2.87
C ARG A 188 -13.63 -13.65 -1.48
N VAL A 189 -13.94 -12.75 -0.56
CA VAL A 189 -14.50 -13.08 0.76
C VAL A 189 -15.88 -13.72 0.59
N GLY A 190 -16.73 -13.12 -0.25
CA GLY A 190 -18.04 -13.63 -0.62
C GLY A 190 -18.00 -15.06 -1.16
N GLN A 191 -17.02 -15.35 -2.03
CA GLN A 191 -16.81 -16.69 -2.58
C GLN A 191 -16.38 -17.69 -1.50
N THR A 192 -15.54 -17.24 -0.55
CA THR A 192 -14.95 -18.12 0.46
C THR A 192 -15.94 -18.50 1.55
N TYR A 193 -16.77 -17.56 2.01
CA TYR A 193 -17.63 -17.77 3.19
C TYR A 193 -19.13 -17.61 2.94
N TYR A 194 -19.53 -16.97 1.85
CA TYR A 194 -20.94 -16.56 1.63
C TYR A 194 -21.54 -17.17 0.35
N GLY A 195 -20.88 -18.14 -0.26
CA GLY A 195 -21.41 -18.89 -1.40
C GLY A 195 -21.51 -18.11 -2.71
N PHE A 196 -20.75 -17.01 -2.89
CA PHE A 196 -20.72 -16.33 -4.20
C PHE A 196 -20.13 -17.28 -5.24
N PHE A 197 -20.86 -17.51 -6.33
CA PHE A 197 -20.39 -18.33 -7.44
C PHE A 197 -19.66 -17.47 -8.47
N GLU A 198 -18.39 -17.80 -8.72
CA GLU A 198 -17.53 -17.18 -9.75
C GLU A 198 -17.65 -15.66 -9.90
N PRO A 199 -17.50 -14.87 -8.82
CA PRO A 199 -17.64 -13.43 -8.94
C PRO A 199 -16.51 -12.85 -9.82
N PRO A 200 -16.82 -11.92 -10.72
CA PRO A 200 -15.83 -11.38 -11.64
C PRO A 200 -14.73 -10.63 -10.86
N ILE A 201 -13.48 -10.96 -11.15
CA ILE A 201 -12.32 -10.20 -10.65
C ILE A 201 -11.94 -9.16 -11.70
N GLN A 202 -12.04 -7.88 -11.34
CA GLN A 202 -11.64 -6.79 -12.20
C GLN A 202 -10.10 -6.67 -12.23
N LYS A 203 -9.52 -7.20 -13.31
CA LYS A 203 -8.07 -7.15 -13.58
C LYS A 203 -7.63 -5.87 -14.31
N ALA A 204 -8.56 -5.16 -14.91
CA ALA A 204 -8.28 -3.90 -15.58
C ALA A 204 -7.81 -2.85 -14.55
N ARG A 205 -6.73 -2.15 -14.88
CA ARG A 205 -6.17 -1.05 -14.08
C ARG A 205 -6.46 0.26 -14.79
N ARG A 206 -6.40 1.38 -14.07
CA ARG A 206 -6.40 2.71 -14.67
C ARG A 206 -5.38 2.77 -15.79
N THR A 207 -5.76 3.33 -16.92
CA THR A 207 -4.90 3.39 -18.09
C THR A 207 -3.60 4.13 -17.78
N GLY A 208 -2.52 3.66 -18.40
CA GLY A 208 -1.20 4.23 -18.27
C GLY A 208 -0.34 3.82 -19.46
N LYS A 209 0.66 4.65 -19.76
CA LYS A 209 1.73 4.32 -20.71
C LYS A 209 2.97 3.99 -19.89
N PRO A 210 3.10 2.78 -19.31
CA PRO A 210 4.29 2.41 -18.56
C PRO A 210 5.50 2.57 -19.47
N ARG A 211 6.44 3.42 -19.06
CA ARG A 211 7.66 3.72 -19.84
C ARG A 211 8.72 2.64 -19.68
N THR A 212 8.66 1.88 -18.59
CA THR A 212 9.66 0.88 -18.23
C THR A 212 9.00 -0.42 -17.78
N PRO A 213 9.63 -1.58 -18.08
CA PRO A 213 9.18 -2.86 -17.56
C PRO A 213 9.30 -2.91 -16.04
N HIS A 214 8.60 -3.86 -15.43
CA HIS A 214 8.67 -4.08 -14.00
C HIS A 214 10.06 -4.55 -13.58
N ASN A 215 10.72 -3.82 -12.67
CA ASN A 215 12.00 -4.21 -12.09
C ASN A 215 11.79 -4.95 -10.77
N VAL A 216 12.05 -6.27 -10.77
CA VAL A 216 11.87 -7.15 -9.61
C VAL A 216 12.79 -6.80 -8.44
N GLN A 217 13.97 -6.24 -8.71
CA GLN A 217 14.96 -5.91 -7.68
C GLN A 217 14.56 -4.71 -6.83
N LEU A 218 13.72 -3.83 -7.39
CA LEU A 218 13.24 -2.64 -6.70
C LEU A 218 11.87 -2.87 -6.04
N CYS A 219 11.21 -4.01 -6.27
CA CYS A 219 9.86 -4.26 -5.82
C CYS A 219 9.82 -5.02 -4.49
N GLN A 220 9.21 -4.43 -3.46
CA GLN A 220 9.08 -5.08 -2.15
C GLN A 220 8.27 -6.37 -2.22
N ALA A 221 7.20 -6.40 -3.02
CA ALA A 221 6.40 -7.62 -3.18
C ALA A 221 7.16 -8.75 -3.91
N CYS A 222 8.15 -8.44 -4.76
CA CYS A 222 9.03 -9.46 -5.33
C CYS A 222 10.01 -9.98 -4.28
N HIS A 223 10.61 -9.08 -3.49
CA HIS A 223 11.48 -9.44 -2.38
C HIS A 223 10.77 -10.35 -1.37
N ASP A 224 9.50 -10.09 -1.10
CA ASP A 224 8.69 -10.85 -0.15
C ASP A 224 8.00 -12.07 -0.79
N GLY A 225 8.27 -12.39 -2.06
CA GLY A 225 7.73 -13.57 -2.75
C GLY A 225 6.24 -13.52 -3.11
N VAL A 226 5.62 -12.34 -3.03
CA VAL A 226 4.17 -12.11 -3.24
C VAL A 226 3.82 -11.79 -4.69
N CYS A 227 4.75 -11.22 -5.45
CA CYS A 227 4.54 -10.94 -6.86
C CYS A 227 4.40 -12.25 -7.66
N THR A 228 3.22 -12.46 -8.25
CA THR A 228 3.06 -13.46 -9.29
C THR A 228 3.81 -13.01 -10.55
N ASN A 229 4.86 -13.75 -10.91
CA ASN A 229 5.59 -13.55 -12.15
C ASN A 229 4.72 -13.98 -13.33
N GLU A 230 4.00 -13.06 -13.97
CA GLU A 230 3.55 -13.26 -15.34
C GLU A 230 4.71 -13.08 -16.35
N HIS A 231 5.90 -13.59 -16.02
CA HIS A 231 6.91 -13.89 -17.01
C HIS A 231 6.56 -15.26 -17.57
N LYS A 232 5.52 -15.34 -18.42
CA LYS A 232 5.62 -16.30 -19.52
C LYS A 232 6.84 -15.84 -20.30
N THR A 233 7.95 -16.54 -20.11
CA THR A 233 9.08 -16.52 -21.03
C THR A 233 8.49 -16.64 -22.43
N SER A 234 8.49 -15.53 -23.17
CA SER A 234 8.45 -15.62 -24.62
C SER A 234 9.61 -16.55 -25.00
N PRO A 235 9.39 -17.63 -25.75
CA PRO A 235 10.50 -18.41 -26.26
C PRO A 235 11.30 -17.48 -27.17
N GLN A 236 12.43 -16.98 -26.65
CA GLN A 236 13.44 -16.36 -27.48
C GLN A 236 13.83 -17.41 -28.53
N ALA A 237 13.63 -17.02 -29.78
CA ALA A 237 14.14 -17.71 -30.94
C ALA A 237 15.59 -18.13 -30.68
N LYS A 238 15.84 -19.43 -30.59
CA LYS A 238 17.14 -19.99 -30.96
C LYS A 238 17.20 -19.92 -32.49
N LEU A 239 17.74 -18.83 -33.00
CA LEU A 239 18.34 -18.80 -34.33
C LEU A 239 19.86 -18.92 -34.13
N LEU A 240 20.41 -20.00 -34.70
CA LEU A 240 21.79 -20.19 -35.18
C LEU A 240 22.94 -20.28 -34.15
N SER A 241 23.40 -21.51 -33.96
CA SER A 241 24.74 -21.96 -34.41
C SER A 241 24.74 -23.47 -34.54
#